data_AF-A0A836M1W5-F1
#
_entry.id   AF-A0A836M1W5-F1
#
_cell.length_a   1.000
_cell.length_b   1.000
_cell.length_c   1.000
_cell.angle_alpha   90.00
_cell.angle_beta   90.00
_cell.angle_gamma   90.00
#
_symmetry.space_group_name_H-M   'P 1'
#
loop_
_entity.id
_entity.type
_entity.pdbx_description
1 polymer ?
#
loop_
_entity_poly.entity_id
_entity_poly.type
_entity_poly.pdbx_seq_one_letter_code
_entity_poly.pdbx_strand_id
1 'polypeptide(L)' 'MVRGQIADLAKTRNVSLDSALEDVILAMVPQKRLLSVEEIADYAIFLASSKAGGVTGQAVVMDGGYTAQ' A
#
# COMPACT_ATOMS: atom_id res chain seq x y z
N MET A 1 -11.29 0.17 -6.46
CA MET A 1 -10.21 0.00 -7.45
C MET A 1 -9.27 -1.18 -7.14
N VAL A 2 -8.86 -1.41 -5.88
CA VAL A 2 -7.96 -2.54 -5.52
C VAL A 2 -8.51 -3.94 -5.87
N ARG A 3 -9.80 -4.21 -5.61
CA ARG A 3 -10.39 -5.54 -5.90
C ARG A 3 -10.32 -5.93 -7.38
N GLY A 4 -10.38 -4.96 -8.29
CA GLY A 4 -10.22 -5.21 -9.73
C GLY A 4 -8.80 -5.64 -10.08
N GLN A 5 -7.80 -4.99 -9.48
CA GLN A 5 -6.38 -5.31 -9.70
C GLN A 5 -6.02 -6.71 -9.18
N ILE A 6 -6.56 -7.12 -8.03
CA ILE A 6 -6.36 -8.48 -7.51
C ILE A 6 -7.00 -9.51 -8.46
N ALA A 7 -8.20 -9.23 -8.97
CA ALA A 7 -8.86 -10.12 -9.92
C ALA A 7 -8.09 -10.26 -11.25
N ASP A 8 -7.54 -9.16 -11.77
CA ASP A 8 -6.73 -9.18 -12.98
C ASP A 8 -5.39 -9.89 -12.76
N LEU A 9 -4.78 -9.72 -11.59
CA LEU A 9 -3.57 -10.44 -11.19
C LEU A 9 -3.83 -11.95 -11.07
N ALA A 10 -4.95 -12.33 -10.44
CA ALA A 10 -5.39 -13.72 -10.31
C ALA A 10 -5.56 -14.39 -11.67
N LYS A 11 -6.23 -13.73 -12.62
CA LYS A 11 -6.37 -14.20 -14.01
C LYS A 11 -5.01 -14.34 -14.71
N THR A 12 -4.16 -13.32 -14.59
CA THR A 12 -2.85 -13.30 -15.27
C THR A 12 -1.92 -14.40 -14.76
N ARG A 13 -1.97 -14.70 -13.46
CA ARG A 13 -1.14 -15.76 -12.84
C ARG A 13 -1.83 -17.11 -12.73
N ASN A 14 -3.07 -17.22 -13.21
CA ASN A 14 -3.89 -18.43 -13.13
C ASN A 14 -4.01 -19.00 -11.69
N VAL A 15 -4.26 -18.13 -10.72
CA VAL A 15 -4.43 -18.47 -9.29
C VAL A 15 -5.79 -17.97 -8.79
N SER A 16 -6.19 -18.40 -7.58
CA SER A 16 -7.39 -17.88 -6.93
C SER A 16 -7.22 -16.42 -6.50
N LEU A 17 -8.34 -15.74 -6.24
CA LEU A 17 -8.31 -14.35 -5.77
C LEU A 17 -7.63 -14.23 -4.39
N ASP A 18 -7.87 -15.20 -3.50
CA ASP A 18 -7.26 -15.25 -2.18
C ASP A 18 -5.76 -15.53 -2.27
N SER A 19 -5.33 -16.45 -3.14
CA SER A 19 -3.89 -16.71 -3.36
C SER A 19 -3.19 -15.52 -4.04
N ALA A 20 -3.86 -14.82 -4.97
CA ALA A 20 -3.33 -13.58 -5.53
C ALA A 20 -3.12 -12.49 -4.47
N LEU A 21 -4.02 -12.42 -3.48
CA LEU A 21 -3.85 -11.48 -2.37
C LEU A 21 -2.73 -11.93 -1.43
N GLU A 22 -2.82 -13.13 -0.85
CA GLU A 22 -1.92 -13.62 0.18
C GLU A 22 -0.51 -13.92 -0.36
N ASP A 23 -0.42 -14.77 -1.38
CA ASP A 23 0.83 -15.37 -1.83
C ASP A 23 1.59 -14.48 -2.83
N VAL A 24 0.92 -13.48 -3.41
CA VAL A 24 1.54 -12.57 -4.38
C VAL A 24 1.66 -11.16 -3.82
N ILE A 25 0.56 -10.52 -3.43
CA ILE A 25 0.59 -9.12 -2.99
C ILE A 25 1.15 -9.02 -1.56
N LEU A 26 0.52 -9.70 -0.59
CA LEU A 26 0.90 -9.61 0.81
C LEU A 26 2.24 -10.30 1.09
N ALA A 27 2.63 -11.29 0.27
CA ALA A 27 3.98 -11.85 0.29
C ALA A 27 5.07 -10.76 0.22
N MET A 28 4.88 -9.75 -0.63
CA MET A 28 5.83 -8.64 -0.82
C MET A 28 5.62 -7.47 0.14
N VAL A 29 4.59 -7.48 1.00
CA VAL A 29 4.32 -6.40 1.95
C VAL A 29 4.65 -6.88 3.36
N PRO A 30 5.74 -6.39 3.99
CA PRO A 30 6.12 -6.81 5.35
C PRO A 30 5.03 -6.65 6.40
N GLN A 31 4.19 -5.62 6.30
CA GLN A 31 3.06 -5.43 7.22
C GLN A 31 1.90 -6.44 7.04
N LYS A 32 1.92 -7.28 6.00
CA LYS A 32 0.93 -8.34 5.72
C LYS A 32 -0.52 -7.86 5.72
N ARG A 33 -0.75 -6.61 5.31
CA ARG A 33 -2.08 -6.04 5.11
C ARG A 33 -2.04 -4.96 4.05
N LEU A 34 -3.22 -4.64 3.52
CA LEU A 34 -3.40 -3.47 2.69
C LEU A 34 -3.56 -2.22 3.57
N LEU A 35 -3.06 -1.09 3.07
CA LEU A 35 -3.31 0.21 3.67
C LEU A 35 -4.77 0.61 3.46
N SER A 36 -5.35 1.24 4.46
CA SER A 36 -6.66 1.86 4.34
C SER A 36 -6.56 3.24 3.70
N VAL A 37 -7.68 3.73 3.16
CA VAL A 37 -7.73 5.09 2.58
C VAL A 37 -7.56 6.15 3.66
N GLU A 38 -8.07 5.86 4.86
CA GLU A 38 -7.99 6.72 6.03
C GLU A 38 -6.53 6.92 6.47
N GLU A 39 -5.70 5.88 6.45
CA GLU A 39 -4.27 6.01 6.77
C GLU A 39 -3.54 6.97 5.81
N ILE A 40 -3.87 6.92 4.52
CA ILE A 40 -3.32 7.84 3.52
C ILE A 40 -3.80 9.26 3.78
N ALA A 41 -5.09 9.44 4.08
CA ALA A 41 -5.68 10.73 4.37
C ALA A 41 -5.09 11.36 5.65
N ASP A 42 -4.95 10.58 6.72
CA ASP A 42 -4.38 11.03 7.99
C ASP A 42 -2.93 11.46 7.83
N TYR A 43 -2.15 10.74 7.02
CA TYR A 43 -0.77 11.13 6.74
C TYR A 43 -0.67 12.39 5.88
N ALA A 44 -1.56 12.55 4.89
CA ALA A 44 -1.66 13.79 4.13
C ALA A 44 -2.02 14.99 5.05
N ILE A 45 -2.96 14.80 5.98
CA ILE A 45 -3.34 15.82 6.98
C ILE A 45 -2.15 16.13 7.89
N PHE A 46 -1.40 15.12 8.34
CA PHE A 46 -0.19 15.32 9.13
C PHE A 46 0.84 16.18 8.38
N LEU A 47 1.10 15.85 7.11
CA LEU A 47 2.04 16.59 6.25
C LEU A 47 1.60 18.03 5.98
N ALA A 48 0.29 18.27 5.87
CA ALA A 48 -0.28 19.62 5.71
C ALA A 48 -0.30 20.44 7.02
N SER A 49 -0.06 19.80 8.17
CA SER A 49 -0.10 20.45 9.47
C SER A 49 1.21 21.17 9.82
N SER A 50 1.17 22.05 10.83
CA SER A 50 2.37 22.70 11.37
C SER A 50 3.39 21.72 11.95
N LYS A 51 3.00 20.49 12.26
CA LYS A 51 3.89 19.45 12.82
C LYS A 51 4.93 18.96 11.82
N ALA A 52 4.63 19.05 10.52
CA ALA A 52 5.51 18.62 9.45
C ALA A 52 6.25 19.80 8.77
N GLY A 53 6.33 20.97 9.41
CA GLY A 53 6.85 22.20 8.80
C GLY A 53 8.30 22.13 8.28
N GLY A 54 9.09 21.15 8.71
CA GLY A 54 10.44 20.90 8.19
C GLY A 54 10.53 19.87 7.06
N VAL A 55 9.43 19.18 6.72
CA VAL A 55 9.41 18.13 5.70
C VAL A 55 9.14 18.77 4.34
N THR A 56 10.19 18.90 3.52
CA THR A 56 10.10 19.47 2.17
C THR A 56 11.03 18.76 1.19
N GLY A 57 10.60 18.62 -0.07
CA GLY A 57 11.36 17.97 -1.14
C GLY A 57 11.59 16.47 -0.95
N GLN A 58 10.88 15.81 -0.02
CA GLN A 58 11.03 14.39 0.28
C GLN A 58 9.97 13.55 -0.41
N ALA A 59 10.35 12.35 -0.84
CA ALA A 59 9.38 11.29 -1.11
C ALA A 59 8.89 10.71 0.22
N VAL A 60 7.57 10.75 0.43
CA VAL A 60 6.92 10.26 1.64
C VAL A 60 6.28 8.90 1.36
N VAL A 61 7.02 7.83 1.67
CA VAL A 61 6.65 6.45 1.30
C VAL A 61 5.70 5.85 2.34
N MET A 62 4.53 5.42 1.87
CA MET A 62 3.57 4.64 2.65
C MET A 62 3.12 3.42 1.82
N ASP A 63 3.81 2.29 2.00
CA ASP A 63 3.62 1.09 1.16
C ASP A 63 3.66 -0.23 1.97
N GLY A 64 3.53 -0.14 3.30
CA GLY A 64 3.60 -1.30 4.18
C GLY A 64 4.98 -1.97 4.26
N GLY A 65 6.05 -1.25 3.86
CA GLY A 65 7.44 -1.73 3.90
C GLY A 65 7.91 -2.36 2.58
N TYR A 66 7.10 -2.26 1.51
CA TYR A 66 7.41 -2.85 0.21
C TYR A 66 8.77 -2.39 -0.33
N THR A 67 9.06 -1.08 -0.28
CA THR A 67 10.29 -0.47 -0.83
C THR A 67 11.54 -0.73 0.01
N ALA A 68 11.40 -1.15 1.27
CA ALA A 68 12.54 -1.31 2.19
C ALA A 68 13.30 -2.64 2.04
N GLN A 69 12.79 -3.55 1.20
CA GLN A 69 13.33 -4.89 1.00
C GLN A 69 14.54 -4.91 0.06
#